data_AF-A0A5C7M9J1-F1
#
_entry.id   AF-A0A5C7M9J1-F1
#
_cell.length_a   1.000
_cell.length_b   1.000
_cell.length_c   1.000
_cell.angle_alpha   90.00
_cell.angle_beta   90.00
_cell.angle_gamma   90.00
#
_symmetry.space_group_name_H-M   'P 1'
#
loop_
_entity.id
_entity.type
_entity.pdbx_description
1 polymer ?
#
loop_
_entity_poly.entity_id
_entity_poly.type
_entity_poly.pdbx_seq_one_letter_code
_entity_poly.pdbx_strand_id
1 'polypeptide(L)'
;MIRNRMKPLDSWDSDRRNVRFVKYLEEGLTMVQAAKLVGVPYEAMRRRRRRVAGFEDEVMRAMAAGDEERKYRAWLHHPFRGKRPPTGKGHGGKPRYTYGRR
;
A
#
# COMPACT_ATOMS: atom_id res chain seq x y z
N MET A 1 13.80 -17.33 31.68
CA MET A 1 12.72 -17.67 30.71
C MET A 1 11.74 -16.52 30.63
N ILE A 2 11.79 -15.73 29.56
CA ILE A 2 10.81 -14.68 29.31
C ILE A 2 9.51 -15.39 28.91
N ARG A 3 8.53 -15.42 29.82
CA ARG A 3 7.18 -15.93 29.53
C ARG A 3 6.60 -15.01 28.46
N ASN A 4 6.64 -15.43 27.20
CA ASN A 4 5.78 -14.91 26.15
C ASN A 4 4.35 -15.15 26.63
N ARG A 5 3.75 -14.17 27.31
CA ARG A 5 2.30 -14.16 27.53
C ARG A 5 1.69 -14.09 26.15
N MET A 6 1.31 -15.24 25.59
CA MET A 6 0.27 -15.29 24.58
C MET A 6 -0.93 -14.61 25.24
N LYS A 7 -1.17 -13.36 24.86
CA LYS A 7 -2.46 -12.74 25.12
C LYS A 7 -3.51 -13.70 24.56
N PRO A 8 -4.65 -13.88 25.25
CA PRO A 8 -5.76 -14.61 24.66
C PRO A 8 -5.98 -14.08 23.24
N LEU A 9 -6.39 -14.97 22.34
CA LEU A 9 -6.78 -14.66 20.96
C LEU A 9 -8.01 -13.73 21.00
N ASP A 10 -7.81 -12.50 21.46
CA ASP A 10 -8.75 -11.41 21.30
C ASP A 10 -8.90 -11.27 19.79
N SER A 11 -10.12 -11.54 19.33
CA SER A 11 -10.51 -11.41 17.93
C SER A 11 -10.04 -10.06 17.40
N TRP A 12 -9.54 -10.03 16.17
CA TRP A 12 -8.89 -8.85 15.60
C TRP A 12 -9.78 -7.60 15.63
N ASP A 13 -11.10 -7.79 15.64
CA ASP A 13 -12.17 -6.80 15.67
C ASP A 13 -12.25 -6.00 17.00
N SER A 14 -11.71 -6.55 18.09
CA SER A 14 -11.66 -5.88 19.40
C SER A 14 -10.68 -4.70 19.43
N ASP A 15 -9.60 -4.74 18.62
CA ASP A 15 -8.64 -3.64 18.52
C ASP A 15 -9.16 -2.61 17.49
N ARG A 16 -9.65 -1.47 17.99
CA ARG A 16 -10.09 -0.33 17.17
C ARG A 16 -9.07 0.09 16.10
N ARG A 17 -7.77 -0.13 16.36
CA ARG A 17 -6.70 0.16 15.38
C ARG A 17 -6.74 -0.80 14.20
N ASN A 18 -6.96 -2.09 14.45
CA ASN A 18 -7.07 -3.09 13.40
C ASN A 18 -8.35 -2.87 12.58
N VAL A 19 -9.47 -2.55 13.23
CA VAL A 19 -10.73 -2.20 12.55
C VAL A 19 -10.56 -1.00 11.61
N ARG A 20 -9.96 0.09 12.12
CA ARG A 20 -9.68 1.27 11.27
C ARG A 20 -8.69 0.95 10.14
N PHE A 21 -7.69 0.13 10.42
CA PHE A 21 -6.72 -0.31 9.42
C PHE A 21 -7.41 -1.03 8.26
N VAL A 22 -8.28 -1.99 8.55
CA VAL A 22 -9.08 -2.72 7.55
C VAL A 22 -9.95 -1.76 6.75
N LYS A 23 -10.70 -0.88 7.42
CA LYS A 23 -11.54 0.13 6.75
C LYS A 23 -10.75 1.00 5.77
N TYR A 24 -9.54 1.45 6.14
CA TYR A 24 -8.72 2.23 5.21
C TYR A 24 -8.25 1.42 3.99
N LEU A 25 -8.05 0.11 4.14
CA LEU A 25 -7.72 -0.75 3.00
C LEU A 25 -8.90 -0.90 2.05
N GLU A 26 -10.13 -1.00 2.58
CA GLU A 26 -11.38 -1.00 1.79
C GLU A 26 -11.58 0.32 1.04
N GLU A 27 -11.19 1.44 1.64
CA GLU A 27 -11.16 2.76 0.99
C GLU A 27 -10.00 2.91 -0.04
N GLY A 28 -9.29 1.81 -0.37
CA GLY A 28 -8.26 1.79 -1.41
C GLY A 28 -6.90 2.37 -0.98
N LEU A 29 -6.67 2.61 0.32
CA LEU A 29 -5.34 3.03 0.79
C LEU A 29 -4.35 1.86 0.76
N THR A 30 -3.07 2.19 0.60
CA THR A 30 -1.98 1.20 0.78
C THR A 30 -1.81 0.84 2.25
N MET A 31 -1.27 -0.35 2.54
CA MET A 31 -0.98 -0.77 3.91
C MET A 31 -0.08 0.22 4.67
N VAL A 32 0.87 0.86 3.98
CA VAL A 32 1.76 1.86 4.58
C VAL A 32 0.99 3.11 4.99
N GLN A 33 0.11 3.62 4.10
CA GLN A 33 -0.74 4.77 4.39
C GLN A 33 -1.74 4.47 5.50
N ALA A 34 -2.42 3.31 5.45
CA ALA A 34 -3.36 2.87 6.46
C ALA A 34 -2.69 2.74 7.83
N ALA A 35 -1.49 2.12 7.91
CA ALA A 35 -0.73 2.01 9.16
C ALA A 35 -0.37 3.39 9.73
N LYS A 36 0.06 4.32 8.87
CA LYS A 36 0.37 5.71 9.25
C LYS A 36 -0.85 6.43 9.83
N LEU A 37 -2.03 6.32 9.20
CA LEU A 37 -3.27 6.94 9.68
C LEU A 37 -3.76 6.36 11.01
N VAL A 38 -3.52 5.08 11.24
CA VAL A 38 -3.83 4.41 12.50
C VAL A 38 -2.81 4.75 13.61
N GLY A 39 -1.71 5.42 13.26
CA GLY A 39 -0.66 5.80 14.20
C GLY A 39 0.21 4.63 14.64
N VAL A 40 0.37 3.61 13.79
CA VAL A 40 1.15 2.39 14.08
C VAL A 40 2.24 2.22 13.03
N PRO A 41 3.49 1.91 13.41
CA PRO A 41 4.54 1.59 12.45
C PRO A 41 4.12 0.42 11.56
N TYR A 42 4.40 0.51 10.25
CA TYR A 42 4.04 -0.54 9.29
C TYR A 42 4.55 -1.92 9.72
N GLU A 43 5.79 -2.03 10.20
CA GLU A 43 6.36 -3.30 10.71
C GLU A 43 5.63 -3.84 11.94
N ALA A 44 5.06 -2.97 12.78
CA ALA A 44 4.22 -3.43 13.90
C ALA A 44 2.89 -4.00 13.37
N MET A 45 2.28 -3.37 12.36
CA MET A 45 1.05 -3.87 11.73
C MET A 45 1.29 -5.18 10.98
N ARG A 46 2.41 -5.29 10.26
CA ARG A 46 2.84 -6.51 9.58
C ARG A 46 3.05 -7.67 10.56
N ARG A 47 3.64 -7.41 11.73
CA ARG A 47 3.77 -8.42 12.80
C ARG A 47 2.41 -8.82 13.38
N ARG A 48 1.47 -7.89 13.54
CA ARG A 48 0.11 -8.18 14.00
C ARG A 48 -0.63 -9.10 13.02
N ARG A 49 -0.55 -8.81 11.72
CA ARG A 49 -1.15 -9.64 10.66
C ARG A 49 -0.82 -11.12 10.79
N ARG A 50 0.44 -11.44 11.16
CA ARG A 50 0.92 -12.82 11.32
C ARG A 50 0.60 -13.44 12.68
N ARG A 51 0.27 -12.64 13.69
CA ARG A 51 0.13 -13.10 15.08
C ARG A 51 -1.32 -13.17 15.54
N VAL A 52 -2.19 -12.34 14.97
CA VAL A 52 -3.61 -12.27 15.33
C VAL A 52 -4.38 -13.17 14.35
N ALA A 53 -5.07 -14.18 14.88
CA ALA A 53 -5.85 -15.10 14.06
C ALA A 53 -6.98 -14.36 13.30
N GLY A 54 -7.22 -14.76 12.05
CA GLY A 54 -8.23 -14.18 11.17
C GLY A 54 -7.93 -12.78 10.64
N PHE A 55 -6.91 -12.08 11.17
CA PHE A 55 -6.59 -10.73 10.73
C PHE A 55 -5.97 -10.69 9.33
N GLU A 56 -5.19 -11.70 8.96
CA GLU A 56 -4.62 -11.80 7.61
C GLU A 56 -5.72 -11.96 6.54
N ASP A 57 -6.68 -12.83 6.78
CA ASP A 57 -7.80 -13.07 5.86
C ASP A 57 -8.63 -11.80 5.65
N GLU A 58 -8.91 -11.07 6.74
CA GLU A 58 -9.66 -9.82 6.65
C GLU A 58 -8.88 -8.73 5.91
N VAL A 59 -7.58 -8.61 6.16
CA VAL A 59 -6.71 -7.71 5.41
C VAL A 59 -6.72 -8.04 3.92
N MET A 60 -6.71 -9.33 3.55
CA MET A 60 -6.80 -9.73 2.14
C MET A 60 -8.15 -9.38 1.52
N ARG A 61 -9.26 -9.63 2.23
CA ARG A 61 -10.62 -9.24 1.79
C ARG A 61 -10.73 -7.73 1.59
N ALA A 62 -10.28 -6.94 2.55
CA ALA A 62 -10.31 -5.49 2.47
C ALA A 62 -9.43 -4.94 1.32
N MET A 63 -8.26 -5.54 1.09
CA MET A 63 -7.42 -5.16 -0.05
C MET A 63 -8.10 -5.44 -1.39
N ALA A 64 -8.81 -6.58 -1.50
CA ALA A 64 -9.58 -6.92 -2.69
C ALA A 64 -10.78 -5.98 -2.89
N ALA A 65 -11.51 -5.66 -1.82
CA ALA A 65 -12.63 -4.72 -1.87
C ALA A 65 -12.18 -3.31 -2.32
N GLY A 66 -11.04 -2.84 -1.82
CA GLY A 66 -10.47 -1.54 -2.19
C GLY A 66 -9.62 -1.54 -3.46
N ASP A 67 -9.55 -2.63 -4.23
CA ASP A 67 -8.63 -2.72 -5.38
C ASP A 67 -9.01 -1.74 -6.50
N GLU A 68 -10.29 -1.66 -6.85
CA GLU A 68 -10.80 -0.71 -7.85
C GLU A 68 -10.55 0.75 -7.43
N GLU A 69 -10.84 1.09 -6.18
CA GLU A 69 -10.60 2.44 -5.64
C GLU A 69 -9.09 2.79 -5.62
N ARG A 70 -8.24 1.81 -5.29
CA ARG A 70 -6.78 1.96 -5.33
C ARG A 70 -6.29 2.22 -6.75
N LYS A 71 -6.77 1.47 -7.74
CA LYS A 71 -6.46 1.67 -9.16
C LYS A 71 -6.93 3.04 -9.64
N TYR A 72 -8.14 3.44 -9.25
CA TYR A 72 -8.68 4.75 -9.56
C TYR A 72 -7.81 5.88 -9.01
N ARG A 73 -7.41 5.81 -7.74
CA ARG A 73 -6.48 6.78 -7.13
C ARG A 73 -5.11 6.79 -7.81
N ALA A 74 -4.58 5.62 -8.14
CA ALA A 74 -3.33 5.52 -8.88
C ALA A 74 -3.45 6.20 -10.26
N TRP A 75 -4.59 6.02 -10.94
CA TRP A 75 -4.90 6.73 -12.18
C TRP A 75 -5.02 8.25 -11.98
N LEU A 76 -5.66 8.71 -10.90
CA LEU A 76 -5.77 10.14 -10.57
C LEU A 76 -4.41 10.82 -10.41
N HIS A 77 -3.43 10.10 -9.86
CA HIS A 77 -2.07 10.57 -9.64
C HIS A 77 -1.10 10.19 -10.78
N HIS A 78 -1.60 9.58 -11.85
CA HIS A 78 -0.75 9.13 -12.95
C HIS A 78 -0.12 10.33 -13.67
N PRO A 79 1.20 10.33 -13.95
CA PRO A 79 1.91 11.49 -14.52
C PRO A 79 1.43 11.91 -15.92
N PHE A 80 0.79 10.97 -16.63
CA PHE A 80 0.22 11.18 -17.96
C PHE A 80 -1.29 11.38 -17.96
N ARG A 81 -1.92 11.56 -16.79
CA ARG A 81 -3.36 11.84 -16.70
C ARG A 81 -3.70 13.13 -17.48
N GLY A 82 -4.65 13.04 -18.40
CA GLY A 82 -5.07 14.15 -19.27
C GLY A 82 -4.03 14.56 -20.32
N LYS A 83 -2.88 13.89 -20.38
CA LYS A 83 -1.86 14.09 -21.41
C LYS A 83 -2.00 12.99 -22.45
N ARG A 84 -1.68 13.31 -23.71
CA ARG A 84 -1.47 12.26 -24.71
C ARG A 84 -0.35 11.35 -24.17
N PRO A 85 -0.54 10.02 -24.09
CA PRO A 85 0.56 9.11 -23.80
C PRO A 85 1.71 9.45 -24.74
N PRO A 86 2.99 9.33 -24.32
CA PRO A 86 4.09 9.45 -25.25
C PRO A 86 3.92 8.36 -26.31
N THR A 87 3.27 8.71 -27.42
CA THR A 87 3.23 7.90 -28.63
C THR A 87 4.70 7.68 -28.96
N GLY A 88 5.16 6.43 -28.93
CA GLY A 88 6.56 6.03 -29.11
C GLY A 88 7.15 6.33 -30.49
N LYS A 89 6.90 7.52 -31.03
CA LYS A 89 7.47 8.11 -32.24
C LYS A 89 7.98 9.50 -31.86
N GLY A 90 9.05 9.53 -31.08
CA GLY A 90 9.58 10.78 -30.51
C GLY A 90 10.95 10.68 -29.86
N HIS A 91 11.81 9.74 -30.27
CA HIS A 91 13.26 9.82 -30.02
C HIS A 91 14.00 9.88 -31.36
N GLY A 92 13.65 10.90 -32.15
CA GLY A 92 14.37 11.34 -33.35
C GLY A 92 15.39 12.44 -33.07
N GLY A 93 15.89 12.54 -31.84
CA GLY A 93 16.96 13.47 -31.45
C GLY A 93 18.10 12.70 -30.81
N LYS A 94 19.14 12.38 -31.61
CA LYS A 94 20.38 11.75 -31.16
C LYS A 94 20.95 12.53 -29.95
N PRO A 95 21.41 11.90 -28.86
CA PRO A 95 22.53 12.47 -28.14
C PRO A 95 23.77 12.31 -29.03
N ARG A 96 24.05 13.33 -29.86
CA ARG A 96 25.36 13.51 -30.47
C ARG A 96 26.31 13.90 -29.34
N TYR A 97 26.88 12.92 -28.65
CA TYR A 97 28.15 13.12 -27.97
C TYR A 97 29.24 13.18 -29.04
N THR A 98 29.34 14.32 -29.70
CA THR A 98 30.57 14.75 -30.35
C THR A 98 31.53 15.21 -29.26
N TYR A 99 32.19 14.26 -28.57
CA TYR A 99 33.45 14.57 -27.90
C TYR A 99 34.58 14.31 -28.89
N GLY A 100 34.72 15.28 -29.80
CA GLY A 100 35.93 15.51 -30.55
C GLY A 100 36.25 16.99 -30.42
N ARG A 101 37.08 17.35 -29.44
CA ARG A 101 37.93 18.55 -29.50
C ARG A 101 39.05 18.48 -28.46
N ARG A 102 40.26 18.30 -29.02
CA ARG A 102 41.61 18.68 -28.56
C ARG A 102 42.07 18.22 -27.19
#